data_AF-A2QHM5-F1
#
_entry.id   AF-A2QHM5-F1
#
_cell.length_a   1.000
_cell.length_b   1.000
_cell.length_c   1.000
_cell.angle_alpha   90.00
_cell.angle_beta   90.00
_cell.angle_gamma   90.00
#
_symmetry.space_group_name_H-M   'P 1'
#
loop_
_entity.id
_entity.type
_entity.pdbx_description
1 polymer ?
#
loop_
_entity_poly.entity_id
_entity_poly.type
_entity_poly.pdbx_seq_one_letter_code
_entity_poly.pdbx_strand_id
1 'polypeptide(L)'
;MAAAGGASSIITQVQQTGGPPINTLGDIGGDEHITLDLRGTRFTLSRDELLTLPEFVLLSLFPNGLLPDGHMGTFHEGDIYPVDYDPASLQYMLDFFRSVAQSIPSSSPSASTSPDLDVAPDSMQGTARDMLQDRAGIIVLREDLDFYAIPPRPDIDQAEMIEVKRAAAKSLLKQDGIFSGLRKSDEAGSTEQHLIEMLTAGGFDRDDRWGHRAPEPNKAVICSLALAKLRTDIRGDLSNNNAVGMAQKLLLFWRKPARRCWWEGVELDDVEGVEGKVKIWIRRVWTLEMSVIGLR
;
A
#
# COMPACT_ATOMS: atom_id res chain seq x y z
N MET A 1 39.31 20.72 20.10
CA MET A 1 38.35 20.35 19.04
C MET A 1 39.10 19.51 18.02
N ALA A 2 39.07 18.19 18.17
CA ALA A 2 39.76 17.27 17.28
C ALA A 2 38.95 17.12 15.99
N ALA A 3 39.61 17.34 14.85
CA ALA A 3 39.12 16.92 13.56
C ALA A 3 39.19 15.39 13.49
N ALA A 4 38.09 14.76 13.07
CA ALA A 4 38.09 13.38 12.62
C ALA A 4 37.46 13.36 11.23
N GLY A 5 38.31 13.25 10.21
CA GLY A 5 37.89 12.86 8.88
C GLY A 5 37.40 11.41 8.91
N GLY A 6 36.18 11.19 8.42
CA GLY A 6 35.68 9.87 8.08
C GLY A 6 35.53 9.80 6.57
N ALA A 7 36.19 8.83 5.95
CA ALA A 7 36.17 8.58 4.51
C ALA A 7 34.73 8.55 3.97
N SER A 8 34.42 9.41 3.01
CA SER A 8 33.20 9.36 2.21
C SER A 8 33.22 8.09 1.35
N SER A 9 32.64 7.02 1.87
CA SER A 9 32.45 5.79 1.10
C SER A 9 31.41 6.03 0.00
N ILE A 10 31.87 6.03 -1.25
CA ILE A 10 31.07 6.21 -2.47
C ILE A 10 30.02 5.08 -2.67
N ILE A 11 30.13 3.97 -1.92
CA ILE A 11 29.37 2.74 -2.17
C ILE A 11 28.02 2.69 -1.43
N THR A 12 27.73 3.60 -0.49
CA THR A 12 26.52 3.49 0.36
C THR A 12 25.56 4.67 0.28
N GLN A 13 25.66 5.53 -0.73
CA GLN A 13 24.67 6.58 -0.96
C GLN A 13 23.72 6.18 -2.10
N VAL A 14 22.72 5.36 -1.78
CA VAL A 14 21.44 5.50 -2.50
C VAL A 14 20.76 6.70 -1.87
N GLN A 15 21.01 7.89 -2.42
CA GLN A 15 20.16 9.02 -2.16
C GLN A 15 18.75 8.58 -2.58
N GLN A 16 17.80 8.54 -1.65
CA GLN A 16 16.39 8.52 -2.02
C GLN A 16 16.16 9.84 -2.76
N THR A 17 16.43 9.86 -4.05
CA THR A 17 15.88 10.89 -4.94
C THR A 17 14.38 10.72 -4.80
N GLY A 18 13.77 11.60 -4.00
CA GLY A 18 12.33 11.78 -4.02
C GLY A 18 11.96 11.91 -5.48
N GLY A 19 11.10 11.00 -5.95
CA GLY A 19 10.59 11.05 -7.30
C GLY A 19 10.01 12.44 -7.59
N PRO A 20 9.89 12.80 -8.88
CA PRO A 20 9.36 14.11 -9.26
C PRO A 20 8.04 14.39 -8.51
N PRO A 21 7.82 15.62 -8.02
CA PRO A 21 6.62 15.93 -7.25
C PRO A 21 5.37 15.70 -8.10
N ILE A 22 4.44 14.86 -7.60
CA ILE A 22 3.14 14.52 -8.21
C ILE A 22 2.15 15.72 -8.29
N ASN A 23 2.59 16.95 -8.04
CA ASN A 23 1.74 18.15 -8.14
C ASN A 23 1.25 18.47 -9.58
N THR A 24 1.60 17.66 -10.58
CA THR A 24 1.18 17.85 -11.98
C THR A 24 -0.20 17.30 -12.31
N LEU A 25 -0.86 16.56 -11.42
CA LEU A 25 -2.26 16.14 -11.61
C LEU A 25 -3.25 17.32 -11.56
N GLY A 26 -2.79 18.53 -11.22
CA GLY A 26 -3.58 19.76 -11.07
C GLY A 26 -4.17 20.35 -12.35
N ASP A 27 -3.63 20.01 -13.52
CA ASP A 27 -3.90 20.71 -14.80
C ASP A 27 -4.66 19.88 -15.86
N ILE A 28 -5.16 18.71 -15.47
CA ILE A 28 -5.94 17.78 -16.32
C ILE A 28 -7.41 18.25 -16.35
N GLY A 29 -8.06 18.44 -17.49
CA GLY A 29 -9.49 18.83 -17.53
C GLY A 29 -10.38 17.86 -16.71
N GLY A 30 -11.44 18.37 -16.06
CA GLY A 30 -12.29 17.57 -15.16
C GLY A 30 -12.97 16.34 -15.81
N ASP A 31 -13.08 16.31 -17.14
CA ASP A 31 -13.68 15.22 -17.94
C ASP A 31 -12.63 14.30 -18.60
N GLU A 32 -11.34 14.46 -18.30
CA GLU A 32 -10.31 13.63 -18.92
C GLU A 32 -10.23 12.23 -18.28
N HIS A 33 -10.33 11.22 -19.14
CA HIS A 33 -10.15 9.81 -18.80
C HIS A 33 -8.85 9.27 -19.40
N ILE A 34 -8.11 8.49 -18.61
CA ILE A 34 -6.96 7.73 -19.10
C ILE A 34 -7.36 6.27 -19.31
N THR A 35 -6.91 5.67 -20.41
CA THR A 35 -7.07 4.22 -20.64
C THR A 35 -5.73 3.50 -20.48
N LEU A 36 -5.68 2.55 -19.56
CA LEU A 36 -4.52 1.72 -19.23
C LEU A 36 -4.76 0.28 -19.70
N ASP A 37 -3.72 -0.39 -20.17
CA ASP A 37 -3.71 -1.83 -20.45
C ASP A 37 -2.76 -2.54 -19.47
N LEU A 38 -3.35 -3.24 -18.51
CA LEU A 38 -2.66 -4.01 -17.49
C LEU A 38 -2.67 -5.48 -17.88
N ARG A 39 -1.58 -5.94 -18.50
CA ARG A 39 -1.36 -7.34 -18.88
C ARG A 39 -2.51 -7.91 -19.74
N GLY A 40 -3.08 -7.10 -20.63
CA GLY A 40 -4.20 -7.44 -21.52
C GLY A 40 -5.57 -7.05 -20.98
N THR A 41 -5.66 -6.51 -19.75
CA THR A 41 -6.91 -6.05 -19.14
C THR A 41 -6.97 -4.52 -19.17
N ARG A 42 -8.03 -3.97 -19.76
CA ARG A 42 -8.16 -2.52 -19.93
C ARG A 42 -8.91 -1.88 -18.77
N PHE A 43 -8.39 -0.76 -18.30
CA PHE A 43 -9.00 0.09 -17.29
C PHE A 43 -9.13 1.51 -17.84
N THR A 44 -10.29 2.13 -17.65
CA THR A 44 -10.47 3.56 -17.92
C THR A 44 -10.70 4.26 -16.59
N LEU A 45 -9.80 5.17 -16.24
CA LEU A 45 -9.82 5.88 -14.95
C LEU A 45 -10.07 7.36 -15.18
N SER A 46 -10.94 7.96 -14.37
CA SER A 46 -11.07 9.41 -14.33
C SER A 46 -9.92 10.06 -13.55
N ARG A 47 -9.72 11.37 -13.76
CA ARG A 47 -8.83 12.19 -12.92
C ARG A 47 -9.11 12.04 -11.43
N ASP A 48 -10.39 12.05 -11.04
CA ASP A 48 -10.80 11.92 -9.65
C ASP A 48 -10.40 10.56 -9.06
N GLU A 49 -10.57 9.48 -9.82
CA GLU A 49 -10.13 8.15 -9.38
C GLU A 49 -8.61 8.13 -9.19
N LEU A 50 -7.84 8.66 -10.14
CA LEU A 50 -6.37 8.75 -10.04
C LEU A 50 -5.93 9.54 -8.80
N LEU A 51 -6.57 10.68 -8.51
CA LEU A 51 -6.24 11.52 -7.36
C LEU A 51 -6.48 10.83 -6.01
N THR A 52 -7.36 9.83 -5.98
CA THR A 52 -7.64 9.07 -4.76
C THR A 52 -6.69 7.89 -4.57
N LEU A 53 -6.08 7.37 -5.64
CA LEU A 53 -5.22 6.19 -5.56
C LEU A 53 -4.01 6.41 -4.65
N PRO A 54 -3.54 5.37 -3.94
CA PRO A 54 -2.32 5.43 -3.15
C PRO A 54 -1.09 5.79 -4.01
N GLU A 55 -0.14 6.50 -3.42
CA GLU A 55 1.11 6.93 -4.04
C GLU A 55 1.86 5.73 -4.65
N PHE A 56 1.95 4.60 -3.95
CA PHE A 56 2.67 3.44 -4.49
C PHE A 56 2.02 2.88 -5.78
N VAL A 57 0.70 3.00 -5.92
CA VAL A 57 -0.01 2.58 -7.14
C VAL A 57 0.29 3.58 -8.24
N LEU A 58 0.18 4.88 -7.97
CA LEU A 58 0.50 5.91 -8.94
C LEU A 58 1.92 5.79 -9.47
N LEU A 59 2.90 5.51 -8.59
CA LEU A 59 4.28 5.27 -9.00
C LEU A 59 4.45 3.99 -9.83
N SER A 60 3.60 2.98 -9.64
CA SER A 60 3.64 1.75 -10.42
C SER A 60 2.96 1.90 -11.79
N LEU A 61 1.86 2.67 -11.84
CA LEU A 61 1.14 2.97 -13.08
C LEU A 61 1.91 3.98 -13.95
N PHE A 62 2.65 4.90 -13.32
CA PHE A 62 3.38 5.98 -13.97
C PHE A 62 4.83 6.04 -13.45
N PRO A 63 5.68 5.04 -13.78
CA PRO A 63 7.03 4.93 -13.22
C PRO A 63 7.96 6.09 -13.60
N ASN A 64 7.68 6.76 -14.71
CA ASN A 64 8.43 7.94 -15.17
C ASN A 64 7.74 9.25 -14.75
N GLY A 65 6.82 9.21 -13.79
CA GLY A 65 5.87 10.28 -13.54
C GLY A 65 4.72 10.27 -14.56
N LEU A 66 3.71 11.11 -14.33
CA LEU A 66 2.50 11.14 -15.13
C LEU A 66 2.70 11.59 -16.58
N LEU A 67 3.89 12.05 -16.98
CA LEU A 67 4.20 12.53 -18.32
C LEU A 67 5.71 12.40 -18.61
N PRO A 68 6.14 11.95 -19.81
CA PRO A 68 7.49 12.15 -20.30
C PRO A 68 7.74 13.66 -20.47
N ASP A 69 8.84 14.13 -19.90
CA ASP A 69 9.44 15.46 -20.04
C ASP A 69 8.83 16.38 -21.14
N GLY A 70 8.16 17.45 -20.70
CA GLY A 70 8.00 18.66 -21.52
C GLY A 70 6.86 18.70 -22.54
N HIS A 71 5.94 17.74 -22.57
CA HIS A 71 4.70 17.85 -23.36
C HIS A 71 3.49 18.00 -22.42
N MET A 72 3.32 19.22 -21.90
CA MET A 72 2.06 19.67 -21.29
C MET A 72 0.95 19.55 -22.36
N GLY A 73 0.02 18.63 -22.14
CA GLY A 73 -1.06 18.29 -23.08
C GLY A 73 -0.58 17.27 -24.11
N THR A 74 -0.86 15.99 -23.97
CA THR A 74 -2.22 15.46 -24.13
C THR A 74 -2.11 13.96 -23.82
N PHE A 75 -2.84 13.46 -22.82
CA PHE A 75 -3.38 12.12 -23.00
C PHE A 75 -4.24 12.24 -24.26
N HIS A 76 -3.77 11.72 -25.40
CA HIS A 76 -4.59 11.80 -26.60
C HIS A 76 -5.84 10.97 -26.34
N GLU A 77 -7.01 11.57 -26.56
CA GLU A 77 -8.28 10.89 -26.42
C GLU A 77 -8.26 9.62 -27.30
N GLY A 78 -8.22 8.45 -26.66
CA GLY A 78 -8.12 7.14 -27.31
C GLY A 78 -6.78 6.39 -27.17
N ASP A 79 -5.74 7.00 -26.59
CA ASP A 79 -4.48 6.30 -26.32
C ASP A 79 -4.66 5.24 -25.22
N ILE A 80 -3.99 4.10 -25.41
CA ILE A 80 -3.97 2.98 -24.46
C ILE A 80 -2.54 2.82 -23.95
N TYR A 81 -2.34 3.06 -22.65
CA TYR A 81 -1.01 3.00 -22.04
C TYR A 81 -0.77 1.62 -21.42
N PRO A 82 0.20 0.84 -21.94
CA PRO A 82 0.53 -0.46 -21.35
C PRO A 82 1.28 -0.27 -20.02
N VAL A 83 0.86 -1.01 -19.00
CA VAL A 83 1.44 -0.98 -17.66
C VAL A 83 1.68 -2.40 -17.16
N ASP A 84 2.89 -2.68 -16.64
CA ASP A 84 3.18 -3.94 -15.94
C ASP A 84 2.71 -3.84 -14.48
N TYR A 85 1.38 -3.89 -14.29
CA TYR A 85 0.75 -3.96 -12.97
C TYR A 85 -0.30 -5.07 -12.97
N ASP A 86 -0.54 -5.68 -11.81
CA ASP A 86 -1.52 -6.74 -11.67
C ASP A 86 -2.96 -6.19 -11.80
N PRO A 87 -3.71 -6.58 -12.86
CA PRO A 87 -5.06 -6.08 -13.08
C PRO A 87 -6.02 -6.48 -11.94
N ALA A 88 -5.85 -7.65 -11.32
CA ALA A 88 -6.72 -8.08 -10.21
C ALA A 88 -6.51 -7.22 -8.97
N SER A 89 -5.25 -6.84 -8.70
CA SER A 89 -4.90 -5.92 -7.61
C SER A 89 -5.54 -4.54 -7.81
N LEU A 90 -5.45 -3.98 -9.02
CA LEU A 90 -6.04 -2.67 -9.32
C LEU A 90 -7.58 -2.73 -9.23
N GLN A 91 -8.19 -3.77 -9.79
CA GLN A 91 -9.65 -3.95 -9.74
C GLN A 91 -10.15 -4.04 -8.29
N TYR A 92 -9.52 -4.87 -7.45
CA TYR A 92 -9.84 -4.98 -6.02
C TYR A 92 -9.77 -3.61 -5.32
N MET A 93 -8.76 -2.81 -5.62
CA MET A 93 -8.63 -1.47 -5.07
C MET A 93 -9.74 -0.53 -5.53
N LEU A 94 -9.99 -0.43 -6.83
CA LEU A 94 -11.00 0.46 -7.39
C LEU A 94 -12.40 0.11 -6.87
N ASP A 95 -12.74 -1.17 -6.81
CA ASP A 95 -14.03 -1.63 -6.30
C ASP A 95 -14.24 -1.23 -4.83
N PHE A 96 -13.19 -1.38 -4.01
CA PHE A 96 -13.23 -0.94 -2.63
C PHE A 96 -13.40 0.57 -2.52
N PHE A 97 -12.60 1.35 -3.26
CA PHE A 97 -12.65 2.81 -3.23
C PHE A 97 -14.01 3.36 -3.67
N ARG A 98 -14.56 2.82 -4.76
CA ARG A 98 -15.91 3.17 -5.26
C ARG A 98 -16.99 2.82 -4.24
N SER A 99 -16.90 1.65 -3.61
CA SER A 99 -17.83 1.24 -2.54
C SER A 99 -17.80 2.20 -1.35
N VAL A 100 -16.61 2.60 -0.90
CA VAL A 100 -16.48 3.59 0.19
C VAL A 100 -17.02 4.96 -0.26
N ALA A 101 -16.76 5.39 -1.50
CA ALA A 101 -17.24 6.67 -2.03
C ALA A 101 -18.77 6.75 -2.04
N GLN A 102 -19.45 5.66 -2.42
CA GLN A 102 -20.92 5.57 -2.41
C GLN A 102 -21.52 5.61 -0.99
N SER A 103 -20.73 5.27 0.03
CA SER A 103 -21.16 5.32 1.44
C SER A 103 -21.08 6.71 2.07
N ILE A 104 -20.48 7.70 1.38
CA ILE A 104 -20.36 9.08 1.88
C ILE A 104 -21.72 9.77 1.67
N PRO A 105 -22.34 10.32 2.73
CA PRO A 105 -23.58 11.07 2.60
C PRO A 105 -23.41 12.21 1.59
N SER A 106 -24.26 12.25 0.55
CA SER A 106 -24.29 13.41 -0.34
C SER A 106 -24.88 14.59 0.42
N SER A 107 -24.06 15.53 0.86
CA SER A 107 -24.54 16.80 1.39
C SER A 107 -25.37 17.49 0.29
N SER A 108 -26.67 17.67 0.54
CA SER A 108 -27.50 18.56 -0.28
C SER A 108 -26.89 19.96 -0.24
N PRO A 109 -26.91 20.74 -1.34
CA PRO A 109 -26.23 22.02 -1.39
C PRO A 109 -26.90 22.98 -0.41
N SER A 110 -26.30 23.17 0.75
CA SER A 110 -26.66 24.23 1.69
C SER A 110 -25.65 25.34 1.48
N ALA A 111 -26.15 26.51 1.10
CA ALA A 111 -25.38 27.65 0.68
C ALA A 111 -24.36 28.12 1.75
N SER A 112 -23.15 28.44 1.26
CA SER A 112 -22.21 29.44 1.74
C SER A 112 -21.85 29.47 3.24
N THR A 113 -20.62 29.07 3.56
CA THR A 113 -19.67 29.90 4.33
C THR A 113 -18.25 29.37 4.09
N SER A 114 -17.42 30.15 3.42
CA SER A 114 -15.97 29.96 3.36
C SER A 114 -15.32 30.29 4.71
N PRO A 115 -14.40 29.47 5.24
CA PRO A 115 -13.45 29.93 6.25
C PRO A 115 -12.06 30.10 5.62
N ASP A 116 -11.53 31.31 5.71
CA ASP A 116 -10.11 31.60 5.54
C ASP A 116 -9.28 30.73 6.50
N LEU A 117 -8.34 29.98 5.94
CA LEU A 117 -7.43 29.08 6.68
C LEU A 117 -6.17 29.85 7.10
N ASP A 118 -6.20 30.48 8.28
CA ASP A 118 -5.00 30.83 9.03
C ASP A 118 -4.65 29.68 9.98
N VAL A 119 -3.55 28.98 9.69
CA VAL A 119 -3.12 27.78 10.42
C VAL A 119 -2.25 28.17 11.62
N ALA A 120 -2.82 28.07 12.83
CA ALA A 120 -2.07 28.05 14.09
C ALA A 120 -1.91 26.59 14.60
N PRO A 121 -0.74 26.18 15.12
CA PRO A 121 -0.40 24.77 15.29
C PRO A 121 -0.70 24.22 16.70
N ASP A 122 -1.91 24.37 17.23
CA ASP A 122 -2.21 23.82 18.57
C ASP A 122 -3.69 23.45 18.77
N SER A 123 -4.14 22.35 18.14
CA SER A 123 -5.25 21.48 18.61
C SER A 123 -5.56 20.35 17.60
N MET A 124 -4.73 19.30 17.60
CA MET A 124 -4.86 18.12 16.71
C MET A 124 -6.15 17.29 16.89
N GLN A 125 -6.95 17.51 17.95
CA GLN A 125 -8.16 16.73 18.23
C GLN A 125 -9.41 17.22 17.50
N GLY A 126 -9.50 18.52 17.19
CA GLY A 126 -10.60 19.09 16.41
C GLY A 126 -10.42 18.84 14.91
N THR A 127 -9.19 18.99 14.41
CA THR A 127 -8.87 18.99 12.98
C THR A 127 -9.08 17.64 12.30
N ALA A 128 -8.72 16.52 12.92
CA ALA A 128 -8.90 15.19 12.32
C ALA A 128 -10.37 14.80 12.14
N ARG A 129 -11.22 15.16 13.10
CA ARG A 129 -12.66 14.92 13.03
C ARG A 129 -13.32 15.82 12.00
N ASP A 130 -12.89 17.08 11.92
CA ASP A 130 -13.36 18.08 10.94
C ASP A 130 -12.97 17.71 9.50
N MET A 131 -11.75 17.21 9.30
CA MET A 131 -11.28 16.74 7.98
C MET A 131 -12.04 15.52 7.44
N LEU A 132 -12.78 14.79 8.28
CA LEU A 132 -13.48 13.54 7.93
C LEU A 132 -15.01 13.65 8.04
N GLN A 133 -15.57 14.85 8.25
CA GLN A 133 -17.03 15.03 8.33
C GLN A 133 -17.75 14.65 7.02
N ASP A 134 -17.15 14.99 5.88
CA ASP A 134 -17.64 14.65 4.52
C ASP A 134 -16.64 13.78 3.74
N ARG A 135 -15.65 13.19 4.42
CA ARG A 135 -14.58 12.42 3.79
C ARG A 135 -14.42 11.06 4.45
N ALA A 136 -13.96 10.08 3.67
CA ALA A 136 -13.63 8.77 4.19
C ALA A 136 -12.14 8.51 4.09
N GLY A 137 -11.53 8.09 5.20
CA GLY A 137 -10.18 7.54 5.21
C GLY A 137 -10.21 6.08 4.81
N ILE A 138 -9.26 5.64 4.00
CA ILE A 138 -9.02 4.25 3.66
C ILE A 138 -7.59 3.91 4.09
N ILE A 139 -7.47 2.87 4.91
CA ILE A 139 -6.18 2.29 5.30
C ILE A 139 -5.79 1.32 4.19
N VAL A 140 -4.58 1.51 3.65
CA VAL A 140 -4.03 0.69 2.58
C VAL A 140 -2.79 -0.02 3.08
N LEU A 141 -2.89 -1.34 3.22
CA LEU A 141 -1.78 -2.19 3.66
C LEU A 141 -1.31 -3.04 2.48
N ARG A 142 -0.04 -2.92 2.12
CA ARG A 142 0.60 -3.69 1.06
C ARG A 142 1.76 -4.50 1.61
N GLU A 143 1.90 -5.73 1.12
CA GLU A 143 3.06 -6.59 1.34
C GLU A 143 3.71 -6.93 0.00
N ASP A 144 5.03 -6.72 -0.09
CA ASP A 144 5.89 -7.39 -1.07
C ASP A 144 6.71 -8.46 -0.36
N LEU A 145 6.53 -9.70 -0.77
CA LEU A 145 7.24 -10.86 -0.26
C LEU A 145 8.17 -11.37 -1.35
N ASP A 146 9.44 -10.94 -1.32
CA ASP A 146 10.49 -11.52 -2.16
C ASP A 146 10.99 -12.81 -1.48
N PHE A 147 11.05 -13.92 -2.21
CA PHE A 147 11.53 -15.18 -1.64
C PHE A 147 12.65 -15.83 -2.46
N TYR A 148 13.53 -16.51 -1.73
CA TYR A 148 14.72 -17.17 -2.24
C TYR A 148 14.69 -18.62 -1.78
N ALA A 149 14.34 -19.52 -2.69
CA ALA A 149 14.40 -20.94 -2.44
C ALA A 149 15.86 -21.42 -2.49
N ILE A 150 16.32 -22.03 -1.40
CA ILE A 150 17.61 -22.70 -1.37
C ILE A 150 17.50 -24.00 -2.16
N PRO A 151 18.44 -24.30 -3.08
CA PRO A 151 18.47 -25.56 -3.82
C PRO A 151 18.30 -26.76 -2.88
N PRO A 152 17.28 -27.62 -3.10
CA PRO A 152 17.06 -28.79 -2.24
C PRO A 152 18.16 -29.84 -2.39
N ARG A 153 18.87 -29.83 -3.53
CA ARG A 153 20.01 -30.70 -3.84
C ARG A 153 21.08 -29.94 -4.65
N PRO A 154 22.37 -30.33 -4.56
CA PRO A 154 23.46 -29.59 -5.19
C PRO A 154 23.44 -29.58 -6.72
N ASP A 155 22.84 -30.60 -7.33
CA ASP A 155 22.86 -30.88 -8.77
C ASP A 155 21.52 -30.57 -9.45
N ILE A 156 20.67 -29.76 -8.81
CA ILE A 156 19.41 -29.30 -9.40
C ILE A 156 19.68 -28.41 -10.63
N ASP A 157 18.95 -28.65 -11.71
CA ASP A 157 19.06 -27.80 -12.89
C ASP A 157 18.18 -26.54 -12.79
N GLN A 158 18.37 -25.61 -13.73
CA GLN A 158 17.65 -24.35 -13.73
C GLN A 158 16.14 -24.52 -13.92
N ALA A 159 15.70 -25.47 -14.77
CA ALA A 159 14.29 -25.67 -15.08
C ALA A 159 13.55 -26.26 -13.87
N GLU A 160 14.14 -27.24 -13.22
CA GLU A 160 13.65 -27.82 -11.98
C GLU A 160 13.62 -26.78 -10.85
N MET A 161 14.65 -25.95 -10.73
CA MET A 161 14.67 -24.88 -9.73
C MET A 161 13.54 -23.85 -9.96
N ILE A 162 13.14 -23.61 -11.21
CA ILE A 162 11.98 -22.76 -11.52
C ILE A 162 10.70 -23.44 -11.01
N GLU A 163 10.52 -24.75 -11.21
CA GLU A 163 9.36 -25.47 -10.67
C GLU A 163 9.34 -25.47 -9.14
N VAL A 164 10.50 -25.65 -8.49
CA VAL A 164 10.62 -25.54 -7.02
C VAL A 164 10.18 -24.16 -6.54
N LYS A 165 10.59 -23.08 -7.22
CA LYS A 165 10.16 -21.71 -6.86
C LYS A 165 8.65 -21.52 -7.05
N ARG A 166 8.06 -22.07 -8.11
CA ARG A 166 6.60 -22.01 -8.33
C ARG A 166 5.85 -22.80 -7.26
N ALA A 167 6.30 -23.99 -6.93
CA ALA A 167 5.71 -24.81 -5.87
C ALA A 167 5.85 -24.15 -4.48
N ALA A 168 7.00 -23.55 -4.18
CA ALA A 168 7.22 -22.79 -2.96
C ALA A 168 6.27 -21.57 -2.88
N ALA A 169 6.07 -20.85 -3.98
CA ALA A 169 5.09 -19.75 -4.03
C ALA A 169 3.68 -20.25 -3.68
N LYS A 170 3.24 -21.38 -4.23
CA LYS A 170 1.93 -21.98 -3.90
C LYS A 170 1.78 -22.27 -2.40
N SER A 171 2.82 -22.76 -1.75
CA SER A 171 2.83 -22.98 -0.29
C SER A 171 2.79 -21.66 0.49
N LEU A 172 3.62 -20.68 0.14
CA LEU A 172 3.65 -19.35 0.78
C LEU A 172 2.34 -18.55 0.63
N LEU A 173 1.57 -18.81 -0.42
CA LEU A 173 0.24 -18.22 -0.59
C LEU A 173 -0.76 -18.67 0.49
N LYS A 174 -0.56 -19.84 1.11
CA LYS A 174 -1.42 -20.33 2.20
C LYS A 174 -1.31 -19.48 3.47
N GLN A 175 -0.20 -18.78 3.65
CA GLN A 175 -0.05 -17.79 4.72
C GLN A 175 -0.76 -16.48 4.32
N ASP A 176 -2.08 -16.48 4.49
CA ASP A 176 -2.96 -15.45 3.94
C ASP A 176 -3.45 -14.41 4.96
N GLY A 177 -3.10 -14.57 6.25
CA GLY A 177 -3.48 -13.58 7.28
C GLY A 177 -2.65 -12.30 7.17
N ILE A 178 -3.28 -11.13 7.29
CA ILE A 178 -2.56 -9.85 7.15
C ILE A 178 -1.50 -9.65 8.24
N PHE A 179 -1.64 -10.27 9.42
CA PHE A 179 -0.67 -10.17 10.53
C PHE A 179 0.28 -11.37 10.66
N SER A 180 0.16 -12.37 9.77
CA SER A 180 0.88 -13.64 9.84
C SER A 180 2.40 -13.49 9.83
N GLY A 181 2.93 -12.55 9.02
CA GLY A 181 4.37 -12.28 8.92
C GLY A 181 4.93 -11.32 9.98
N LEU A 182 4.05 -10.68 10.78
CA LEU A 182 4.44 -9.65 11.74
C LEU A 182 4.60 -10.20 13.18
N ARG A 183 3.78 -11.18 13.56
CA ARG A 183 3.83 -11.78 14.92
C ARG A 183 4.96 -12.79 15.04
N LYS A 184 6.16 -12.35 15.41
CA LYS A 184 7.31 -13.24 15.68
C LYS A 184 7.55 -13.54 17.15
N SER A 185 7.05 -12.71 18.05
CA SER A 185 7.17 -12.91 19.49
C SER A 185 5.86 -12.58 20.20
N ASP A 186 5.54 -13.36 21.23
CA ASP A 186 4.48 -13.06 22.19
C ASP A 186 4.94 -12.04 23.26
N GLU A 187 5.98 -11.26 22.95
CA GLU A 187 6.51 -10.26 23.86
C GLU A 187 5.53 -9.10 24.00
N ALA A 188 4.97 -8.95 25.20
CA ALA A 188 4.03 -7.89 25.49
C ALA A 188 4.69 -6.51 25.35
N GLY A 189 4.01 -5.59 24.67
CA GLY A 189 4.49 -4.21 24.49
C GLY A 189 5.44 -4.02 23.30
N SER A 190 5.58 -5.01 22.42
CA SER A 190 6.36 -4.86 21.18
C SER A 190 5.74 -3.83 20.22
N THR A 191 6.58 -3.24 19.37
CA THR A 191 6.13 -2.30 18.32
C THR A 191 5.18 -2.98 17.34
N GLU A 192 5.37 -4.27 17.07
CA GLU A 192 4.48 -5.12 16.27
C GLU A 192 3.09 -5.19 16.88
N GLN A 193 3.02 -5.47 18.19
CA GLN A 193 1.75 -5.56 18.91
C GLN A 193 1.02 -4.21 18.88
N HIS A 194 1.73 -3.10 19.07
CA HIS A 194 1.15 -1.76 18.98
C HIS A 194 0.66 -1.42 17.55
N LEU A 195 1.39 -1.84 16.51
CA LEU A 195 0.97 -1.67 15.12
C LEU A 195 -0.31 -2.47 14.82
N ILE A 196 -0.40 -3.72 15.30
CA ILE A 196 -1.61 -4.56 15.16
C ILE A 196 -2.80 -3.89 15.87
N GLU A 197 -2.60 -3.41 17.10
CA GLU A 197 -3.64 -2.69 17.84
C GLU A 197 -4.11 -1.43 17.12
N MET A 198 -3.17 -0.65 16.56
CA MET A 198 -3.49 0.55 15.79
C MET A 198 -4.29 0.21 14.53
N LEU A 199 -3.89 -0.80 13.76
CA LEU A 199 -4.59 -1.23 12.54
C LEU A 199 -5.96 -1.83 12.86
N THR A 200 -6.07 -2.56 13.98
CA THR A 200 -7.33 -3.13 14.44
C THR A 200 -8.31 -2.04 14.91
N ALA A 201 -7.81 -1.06 15.66
CA ALA A 201 -8.59 0.11 16.06
C ALA A 201 -9.01 0.96 14.85
N GLY A 202 -8.18 0.97 13.79
CA GLY A 202 -8.42 1.72 12.57
C GLY A 202 -9.47 1.10 11.65
N GLY A 203 -9.59 -0.23 11.56
CA GLY A 203 -10.64 -0.84 10.74
C GLY A 203 -10.46 -2.29 10.33
N PHE A 204 -9.27 -2.86 10.50
CA PHE A 204 -9.02 -4.29 10.30
C PHE A 204 -9.45 -5.10 11.53
N ASP A 205 -9.64 -6.40 11.34
CA ASP A 205 -9.82 -7.38 12.40
C ASP A 205 -8.60 -8.31 12.49
N ARG A 206 -8.40 -8.98 13.64
CA ARG A 206 -7.15 -9.73 13.92
C ARG A 206 -6.95 -10.95 13.02
N ASP A 207 -8.04 -11.49 12.51
CA ASP A 207 -8.14 -12.66 11.64
C ASP A 207 -8.32 -12.30 10.17
N ASP A 208 -8.24 -11.01 9.83
CA ASP A 208 -8.33 -10.54 8.45
C ASP A 208 -7.26 -11.18 7.57
N ARG A 209 -7.67 -11.42 6.33
CA ARG A 209 -6.83 -11.96 5.26
C ARG A 209 -6.53 -10.90 4.23
N TRP A 210 -5.51 -11.14 3.41
CA TRP A 210 -5.24 -10.28 2.28
C TRP A 210 -6.44 -10.29 1.32
N GLY A 211 -6.97 -9.11 0.98
CA GLY A 211 -8.07 -9.01 0.03
C GLY A 211 -7.64 -9.32 -1.40
N HIS A 212 -6.36 -9.09 -1.70
CA HIS A 212 -5.69 -9.61 -2.89
C HIS A 212 -4.30 -10.13 -2.51
N ARG A 213 -3.93 -11.31 -2.99
CA ARG A 213 -2.61 -11.93 -2.77
C ARG A 213 -2.26 -12.84 -3.95
N ALA A 214 -1.21 -12.48 -4.69
CA ALA A 214 -0.85 -13.19 -5.92
C ALA A 214 0.67 -13.22 -6.16
N PRO A 215 1.19 -14.28 -6.79
CA PRO A 215 2.57 -14.31 -7.25
C PRO A 215 2.74 -13.43 -8.49
N GLU A 216 3.86 -12.73 -8.57
CA GLU A 216 4.19 -11.93 -9.75
C GLU A 216 4.75 -12.81 -10.88
N PRO A 217 4.28 -12.64 -12.13
CA PRO A 217 4.78 -13.41 -13.27
C PRO A 217 6.29 -13.26 -13.44
N ASN A 218 6.98 -14.38 -13.64
CA ASN A 218 8.44 -14.44 -13.86
C ASN A 218 9.31 -13.89 -12.71
N LYS A 219 8.72 -13.64 -11.53
CA LYS A 219 9.41 -13.13 -10.35
C LYS A 219 9.17 -14.09 -9.17
N ALA A 220 10.14 -14.20 -8.28
CA ALA A 220 9.98 -14.92 -7.00
C ALA A 220 9.43 -13.95 -5.94
N VAL A 221 8.27 -13.35 -6.25
CA VAL A 221 7.63 -12.31 -5.44
C VAL A 221 6.16 -12.62 -5.30
N ILE A 222 5.60 -12.43 -4.10
CA ILE A 222 4.17 -12.40 -3.85
C ILE A 222 3.79 -10.98 -3.44
N CYS A 223 2.86 -10.38 -4.17
CA CYS A 223 2.29 -9.08 -3.87
C CYS A 223 0.95 -9.28 -3.16
N SER A 224 0.72 -8.54 -2.07
CA SER A 224 -0.55 -8.59 -1.35
C SER A 224 -1.06 -7.21 -1.00
N LEU A 225 -2.38 -7.08 -0.94
CA LEU A 225 -3.08 -5.84 -0.68
C LEU A 225 -4.29 -6.09 0.22
N ALA A 226 -4.43 -5.29 1.27
CA ALA A 226 -5.58 -5.26 2.15
C ALA A 226 -6.04 -3.81 2.36
N LEU A 227 -7.35 -3.61 2.44
CA LEU A 227 -8.00 -2.31 2.47
C LEU A 227 -9.03 -2.30 3.59
N ALA A 228 -9.07 -1.22 4.37
CA ALA A 228 -10.09 -1.03 5.39
C ALA A 228 -10.57 0.42 5.39
N LYS A 229 -11.88 0.63 5.55
CA LYS A 229 -12.42 1.97 5.81
C LYS A 229 -12.04 2.36 7.24
N LEU A 230 -11.46 3.55 7.40
CA LEU A 230 -11.08 4.07 8.71
C LEU A 230 -12.35 4.25 9.56
N ARG A 231 -12.43 3.52 10.68
CA ARG A 231 -13.48 3.66 11.69
C ARG A 231 -13.19 4.91 12.53
N THR A 232 -13.98 5.96 12.33
CA THR A 232 -13.88 7.21 13.10
C THR A 232 -14.99 7.35 14.15
N ASP A 233 -16.03 6.53 14.04
CA ASP A 233 -17.25 6.56 14.85
C ASP A 233 -17.19 5.57 16.01
N ILE A 234 -16.17 5.67 16.86
CA ILE A 234 -16.26 5.06 18.19
C ILE A 234 -17.19 5.96 19.02
N ARG A 235 -18.49 5.77 18.85
CA ARG A 235 -19.53 6.43 19.66
C ARG A 235 -19.32 6.07 21.13
N GLY A 236 -18.65 6.97 21.85
CA GLY A 236 -18.99 7.34 23.22
C GLY A 236 -18.98 6.25 24.30
N ASP A 237 -18.19 5.18 24.17
CA ASP A 237 -17.93 4.32 25.31
C ASP A 237 -16.67 4.83 26.03
N LEU A 238 -16.86 5.37 27.23
CA LEU A 238 -15.85 6.09 28.04
C LEU A 238 -14.59 5.25 28.38
N SER A 239 -14.60 3.97 28.04
CA SER A 239 -13.49 3.02 28.19
C SER A 239 -12.49 3.03 27.03
N ASN A 240 -12.80 3.67 25.88
CA ASN A 240 -12.07 3.44 24.62
C ASN A 240 -11.35 4.67 24.02
N ASN A 241 -11.10 5.73 24.82
CA ASN A 241 -10.36 6.93 24.37
C ASN A 241 -8.98 6.60 23.76
N ASN A 242 -8.32 5.53 24.22
CA ASN A 242 -7.04 5.08 23.68
C ASN A 242 -7.16 4.54 22.25
N ALA A 243 -8.23 3.81 21.91
CA ALA A 243 -8.43 3.27 20.57
C ALA A 243 -8.71 4.37 19.54
N VAL A 244 -9.50 5.39 19.91
CA VAL A 244 -9.73 6.58 19.08
C VAL A 244 -8.41 7.30 18.81
N GLY A 245 -7.60 7.51 19.85
CA GLY A 245 -6.28 8.12 19.71
C GLY A 245 -5.34 7.29 18.83
N MET A 246 -5.42 5.96 18.86
CA MET A 246 -4.62 5.09 17.99
C MET A 246 -5.08 5.14 16.54
N ALA A 247 -6.38 5.06 16.26
CA ALA A 247 -6.92 5.17 14.91
C ALA A 247 -6.57 6.52 14.26
N GLN A 248 -6.61 7.61 15.04
CA GLN A 248 -6.20 8.93 14.56
C GLN A 248 -4.71 9.02 14.21
N LYS A 249 -3.82 8.27 14.89
CA LYS A 249 -2.40 8.22 14.52
C LYS A 249 -2.18 7.68 13.11
N LEU A 250 -3.11 6.90 12.56
CA LEU A 250 -2.99 6.43 11.17
C LEU A 250 -2.98 7.59 10.18
N LEU A 251 -3.68 8.69 10.47
CA LEU A 251 -3.70 9.87 9.60
C LEU A 251 -2.32 10.51 9.44
N LEU A 252 -1.37 10.25 10.34
CA LEU A 252 0.03 10.67 10.19
C LEU A 252 0.70 10.04 8.96
N PHE A 253 0.16 8.92 8.45
CA PHE A 253 0.64 8.24 7.25
C PHE A 253 -0.05 8.71 5.96
N TRP A 254 -0.97 9.67 6.05
CA TRP A 254 -1.54 10.29 4.86
C TRP A 254 -0.47 11.08 4.11
N ARG A 255 -0.22 10.73 2.85
CA ARG A 255 0.88 11.25 2.01
C ARG A 255 2.28 11.06 2.60
N LYS A 256 2.41 10.18 3.60
CA LYS A 256 3.67 9.82 4.27
C LYS A 256 3.67 8.31 4.55
N PRO A 257 3.77 7.47 3.49
CA PRO A 257 3.69 6.04 3.65
C PRO A 257 4.78 5.52 4.59
N ALA A 258 4.37 4.72 5.59
CA ALA A 258 5.29 4.03 6.48
C ALA A 258 5.73 2.71 5.84
N ARG A 259 7.03 2.43 5.90
CA ARG A 259 7.60 1.21 5.34
C ARG A 259 8.41 0.47 6.37
N ARG A 260 8.25 -0.86 6.41
CA ARG A 260 9.05 -1.74 7.25
C ARG A 260 9.56 -2.90 6.40
N CYS A 261 10.87 -3.13 6.42
CA CYS A 261 11.53 -4.22 5.71
C CYS A 261 12.22 -5.14 6.71
N TRP A 262 12.09 -6.46 6.54
CA TRP A 262 12.79 -7.44 7.35
C TRP A 262 13.02 -8.75 6.59
N TRP A 263 13.87 -9.60 7.16
CA TRP A 263 14.17 -10.91 6.62
C TRP A 263 13.69 -12.01 7.57
N GLU A 264 13.38 -13.17 7.00
CA GLU A 264 13.10 -14.40 7.75
C GLU A 264 13.47 -15.65 6.97
N GLY A 265 13.82 -16.70 7.70
CA GLY A 265 13.97 -18.04 7.15
C GLY A 265 12.76 -18.89 7.53
N VAL A 266 12.19 -19.59 6.57
CA VAL A 266 11.13 -20.59 6.79
C VAL A 266 11.54 -21.91 6.15
N GLU A 267 11.04 -23.01 6.72
CA GLU A 267 11.15 -24.34 6.12
C GLU A 267 9.77 -24.77 5.66
N LEU A 268 9.62 -25.03 4.36
CA LEU A 268 8.39 -25.54 3.78
C LEU A 268 8.50 -27.06 3.63
N ASP A 269 7.52 -27.79 4.12
CA ASP A 269 7.42 -29.25 4.03
C ASP A 269 6.43 -29.73 2.95
N ASP A 270 5.74 -28.80 2.29
CA ASP A 270 4.68 -29.04 1.31
C ASP A 270 5.00 -28.48 -0.08
N VAL A 271 6.27 -28.53 -0.47
CA VAL A 271 6.73 -28.11 -1.81
C VAL A 271 6.59 -29.27 -2.80
N GLU A 272 5.61 -29.16 -3.69
CA GLU A 272 5.36 -30.10 -4.77
C GLU A 272 6.63 -30.39 -5.59
N GLY A 273 6.95 -31.67 -5.79
CA GLY A 273 8.11 -32.11 -6.56
C GLY A 273 9.43 -32.19 -5.78
N VAL A 274 9.44 -31.87 -4.47
CA VAL A 274 10.62 -32.00 -3.62
C VAL A 274 10.39 -32.99 -2.49
N GLU A 275 11.33 -33.91 -2.29
CA GLU A 275 11.33 -34.79 -1.11
C GLU A 275 11.94 -34.06 0.10
N GLY A 276 11.15 -33.87 1.14
CA GLY A 276 11.58 -33.26 2.39
C GLY A 276 11.38 -31.74 2.44
N LYS A 277 12.17 -31.07 3.27
CA LYS A 277 11.99 -29.64 3.57
C LYS A 277 12.78 -28.76 2.60
N VAL A 278 12.14 -27.70 2.11
CA VAL A 278 12.79 -26.64 1.34
C VAL A 278 13.00 -25.43 2.23
N LYS A 279 14.25 -24.99 2.35
CA LYS A 279 14.60 -23.75 3.06
C LYS A 279 14.33 -22.57 2.16
N ILE A 280 13.55 -21.62 2.65
CA ILE A 280 13.22 -20.38 1.95
C ILE A 280 13.67 -19.20 2.80
N TRP A 281 14.41 -18.28 2.18
CA TRP A 281 14.63 -16.95 2.75
C TRP A 281 13.62 -15.99 2.17
N ILE A 282 12.98 -15.23 3.04
CA ILE A 282 11.97 -14.26 2.66
C ILE A 282 12.46 -12.87 3.07
N ARG A 283 12.42 -11.93 2.15
CA ARG A 283 12.45 -10.49 2.44
C ARG A 283 11.03 -9.97 2.34
N ARG A 284 10.49 -9.48 3.45
CA ARG A 284 9.18 -8.84 3.48
C ARG A 284 9.32 -7.35 3.54
N VAL A 285 8.56 -6.65 2.72
CA VAL A 285 8.37 -5.21 2.80
C VAL A 285 6.90 -4.94 3.00
N TRP A 286 6.57 -4.36 4.15
CA TRP A 286 5.24 -3.80 4.38
C TRP A 286 5.23 -2.31 4.10
N THR A 287 4.20 -1.88 3.41
CA THR A 287 3.88 -0.46 3.20
C THR A 287 2.49 -0.19 3.75
N LEU A 288 2.41 0.75 4.69
CA LEU A 288 1.17 1.28 5.22
C LEU A 288 0.98 2.69 4.69
N GLU A 289 -0.12 2.91 3.98
CA GLU A 289 -0.51 4.20 3.44
C GLU A 289 -1.96 4.51 3.84
N MET A 290 -2.30 5.80 3.89
CA MET A 290 -3.68 6.23 3.98
C MET A 290 -4.09 6.99 2.73
N SER A 291 -5.25 6.64 2.19
CA SER A 291 -5.95 7.41 1.16
C SER A 291 -7.14 8.12 1.79
N VAL A 292 -7.51 9.29 1.26
CA VAL A 292 -8.69 10.04 1.67
C VAL A 292 -9.53 10.32 0.44
N ILE A 293 -10.81 9.96 0.50
CA ILE A 293 -11.78 10.17 -0.57
C ILE A 293 -12.89 11.14 -0.12
N GLY A 294 -13.51 11.85 -1.06
CA GLY A 294 -14.47 12.93 -0.75
C GLY A 294 -13.83 14.33 -0.64
N LEU A 295 -12.62 14.51 -1.16
CA LEU A 295 -12.01 15.83 -1.37
C LEU A 295 -12.69 16.50 -2.58
N ARG A 296 -13.89 17.06 -2.40
CA ARG A 296 -14.51 17.97 -3.37
C ARG A 296 -14.29 19.42 -2.95
#